data_AF-A0AAD5Y0G0-F1
#
_entry.id   AF-A0AAD5Y0G0-F1
#
_cell.length_a   1.000
_cell.length_b   1.000
_cell.length_c   1.000
_cell.angle_alpha   90.00
_cell.angle_beta   90.00
_cell.angle_gamma   90.00
#
_symmetry.space_group_name_H-M   'P 1'
#
loop_
_entity.id
_entity.type
_entity.pdbx_description
1 polymer ?
#
loop_
_entity_poly.entity_id
_entity_poly.type
_entity_poly.pdbx_seq_one_letter_code
_entity_poly.pdbx_strand_id
1 'polypeptide(L)'
;MDWLASDEEITENKYDIGIAEKTWDKLHENFGNQGYLEGLEAAKDVRLQEGFDRGFKFGSEIGSKVGLLLGKISTVIYLKKLSMKNDRLSEFQNLLLELQTLKFEAIFTPKQFKQFFEQEENLEIALEKFNCTIKESFMRKFYKIESEFEGLLEQEESCLI
;
A
#
# COMPACT_ATOMS: atom_id res chain seq x y z
N MET A 1 31.53 45.82 55.25
CA MET A 1 31.33 45.08 54.01
C MET A 1 30.12 45.71 53.35
N ASP A 2 30.39 46.56 52.37
CA ASP A 2 29.43 47.45 51.75
C ASP A 2 28.28 46.68 51.12
N TRP A 3 27.08 47.06 51.54
CA TRP A 3 25.78 46.61 51.02
C TRP A 3 25.21 47.68 50.07
N LEU A 4 26.09 48.32 49.30
CA LEU A 4 25.71 49.18 48.19
C LEU A 4 25.78 48.35 46.92
N ALA A 5 24.82 47.43 46.75
CA ALA A 5 24.45 46.98 45.41
C ALA A 5 23.96 48.25 44.69
N SER A 6 24.78 48.72 43.74
CA SER A 6 24.51 49.93 42.96
C SER A 6 23.08 49.86 42.43
N ASP A 7 22.30 50.94 42.55
CA ASP A 7 20.97 51.05 41.94
C ASP A 7 20.99 50.74 40.41
N GLU A 8 22.17 50.71 39.79
CA GLU A 8 22.42 50.23 38.43
C GLU A 8 22.14 48.71 38.23
N GLU A 9 22.51 47.82 39.16
CA GLU A 9 22.30 46.35 39.02
C GLU A 9 20.81 45.94 39.11
N ILE A 10 20.00 46.70 39.85
CA ILE A 10 18.55 46.46 39.96
C ILE A 10 17.84 46.79 38.64
N THR A 11 18.37 47.74 37.87
CA THR A 11 17.82 48.11 36.56
C THR A 11 18.22 47.10 35.48
N GLU A 12 19.45 46.59 35.47
CA GLU A 12 19.91 45.52 34.56
C GLU A 12 19.06 44.24 34.72
N ASN A 13 18.82 43.80 35.95
CA ASN A 13 17.98 42.62 36.21
C ASN A 13 16.54 42.76 35.66
N LYS A 14 15.97 43.97 35.69
CA LYS A 14 14.61 44.22 35.17
C LYS A 14 14.54 44.13 33.64
N TYR A 15 15.60 44.55 32.95
CA TYR A 15 15.71 44.43 31.51
C TYR A 15 15.88 42.96 31.10
N ASP A 16 16.72 42.21 31.80
CA ASP A 16 16.94 40.79 31.53
C ASP A 16 15.69 39.95 31.79
N ILE A 17 14.93 40.25 32.86
CA ILE A 17 13.64 39.59 33.13
C ILE A 17 12.63 39.88 32.02
N GLY A 18 12.52 41.14 31.57
CA GLY A 18 11.60 41.51 30.48
C GLY A 18 12.00 40.95 29.11
N ILE A 19 13.28 40.71 28.87
CA ILE A 19 13.78 40.02 27.67
C ILE A 19 13.51 38.51 27.80
N ALA A 20 13.70 37.92 28.98
CA ALA A 20 13.41 36.52 29.26
C ALA A 20 11.92 36.19 29.08
N GLU A 21 11.01 37.02 29.59
CA GLU A 21 9.56 36.83 29.39
C GLU A 21 9.17 36.92 27.91
N LYS A 22 9.67 37.93 27.19
CA LYS A 22 9.39 38.08 25.75
C LYS A 22 9.98 36.97 24.90
N THR A 23 11.15 36.46 25.27
CA THR A 23 11.76 35.33 24.57
C THR A 23 11.00 34.05 24.89
N TRP A 24 10.56 33.87 26.14
CA TRP A 24 9.72 32.75 26.57
C TRP A 24 8.38 32.71 25.83
N ASP A 25 7.68 33.84 25.72
CA ASP A 25 6.39 33.93 25.03
C ASP A 25 6.55 33.60 23.53
N LYS A 26 7.59 34.13 22.89
CA LYS A 26 7.91 33.79 21.49
C LYS A 26 8.26 32.32 21.32
N LEU A 27 9.01 31.75 22.25
CA LEU A 27 9.38 30.34 22.24
C LEU A 27 8.12 29.48 22.37
N HIS A 28 7.22 29.84 23.29
CA HIS A 28 5.97 29.13 23.56
C HIS A 28 5.01 29.17 22.37
N GLU A 29 4.84 30.33 21.74
CA GLU A 29 4.01 30.49 20.54
C GLU A 29 4.58 29.70 19.35
N ASN A 30 5.90 29.75 19.15
CA ASN A 30 6.56 28.97 18.12
C ASN A 30 6.44 27.46 18.37
N PHE A 31 6.64 26.99 19.60
CA PHE A 31 6.50 25.58 19.94
C PHE A 31 5.05 25.10 19.87
N GLY A 32 4.07 25.93 20.18
CA GLY A 32 2.65 25.60 20.02
C GLY A 32 2.26 25.43 18.55
N ASN A 33 2.65 26.38 17.70
CA ASN A 33 2.38 26.32 16.27
C ASN A 33 3.14 25.19 15.58
N GLN A 34 4.42 25.02 15.93
CA GLN A 34 5.25 23.95 15.40
C GLN A 34 4.75 22.58 15.87
N GLY A 35 4.40 22.42 17.15
CA GLY A 35 3.84 21.17 17.67
C GLY A 35 2.48 20.81 17.06
N TYR A 36 1.64 21.80 16.74
CA TYR A 36 0.40 21.57 16.00
C TYR A 36 0.66 21.11 14.56
N LEU A 37 1.60 21.74 13.86
CA LEU A 37 1.98 21.34 12.50
C LEU A 37 2.59 19.94 12.47
N GLU A 38 3.50 19.65 13.39
CA GLU A 38 4.12 18.32 13.57
C GLU A 38 3.06 17.27 13.91
N GLY A 39 2.10 17.58 14.79
CA GLY A 39 0.99 16.68 15.10
C GLY A 39 0.08 16.41 13.89
N LEU A 40 -0.17 17.42 13.06
CA LEU A 40 -0.95 17.27 11.83
C LEU A 40 -0.22 16.43 10.77
N GLU A 41 1.09 16.62 10.65
CA GLU A 41 1.94 15.85 9.72
C GLU A 41 2.06 14.40 10.18
N ALA A 42 2.34 14.17 11.47
CA ALA A 42 2.36 12.83 12.06
C ALA A 42 1.02 12.10 11.88
N ALA A 43 -0.12 12.78 12.03
CA ALA A 43 -1.44 12.18 11.80
C ALA A 43 -1.67 11.77 10.34
N LYS A 44 -1.15 12.54 9.37
CA LYS A 44 -1.21 12.18 7.94
C LYS A 44 -0.34 10.97 7.65
N ASP A 45 0.87 10.93 8.20
CA ASP A 45 1.81 9.84 8.01
C ASP A 45 1.30 8.53 8.60
N VAL A 46 0.72 8.56 9.80
CA VAL A 46 0.09 7.38 10.42
C VAL A 46 -1.05 6.86 9.53
N ARG A 47 -1.94 7.73 9.05
CA ARG A 47 -3.03 7.32 8.14
C ARG A 47 -2.51 6.75 6.82
N LEU A 48 -1.42 7.31 6.30
CA LEU A 48 -0.77 6.83 5.09
C LEU A 48 -0.17 5.43 5.30
N GLN A 49 0.53 5.22 6.41
CA GLN A 49 1.11 3.93 6.78
C GLN A 49 0.03 2.87 6.99
N GLU A 50 -1.05 3.18 7.72
CA GLU A 50 -2.16 2.25 7.89
C GLU A 50 -2.82 1.87 6.55
N GLY A 51 -2.98 2.85 5.65
CA GLY A 51 -3.47 2.61 4.29
C GLY A 51 -2.53 1.70 3.50
N PHE A 52 -1.23 1.95 3.60
CA PHE A 52 -0.20 1.12 2.97
C PHE A 52 -0.18 -0.29 3.53
N ASP A 53 -0.16 -0.48 4.85
CA ASP A 53 -0.09 -1.80 5.50
C ASP A 53 -1.28 -2.68 5.11
N ARG A 54 -2.49 -2.09 5.06
CA ARG A 54 -3.70 -2.77 4.59
C ARG A 54 -3.56 -3.19 3.12
N GLY A 55 -3.11 -2.28 2.26
CA GLY A 55 -2.87 -2.55 0.84
C GLY A 55 -1.76 -3.58 0.60
N PHE A 56 -0.68 -3.51 1.37
CA PHE A 56 0.49 -4.37 1.27
C PHE A 56 0.16 -5.80 1.67
N LYS A 57 -0.53 -6.01 2.80
CA LYS A 57 -0.97 -7.34 3.22
C LYS A 57 -1.82 -8.02 2.15
N PHE A 58 -2.72 -7.26 1.54
CA PHE A 58 -3.57 -7.73 0.46
C PHE A 58 -2.78 -8.03 -0.84
N GLY A 59 -1.93 -7.10 -1.27
CA GLY A 59 -1.11 -7.26 -2.46
C GLY A 59 -0.09 -8.39 -2.33
N SER A 60 0.47 -8.60 -1.14
CA SER A 60 1.41 -9.68 -0.84
C SER A 60 0.74 -11.05 -0.94
N GLU A 61 -0.45 -11.22 -0.35
CA GLU A 61 -1.20 -12.48 -0.42
C GLU A 61 -1.56 -12.84 -1.87
N ILE A 62 -2.06 -11.87 -2.65
CA ILE A 62 -2.38 -12.08 -4.07
C ILE A 62 -1.11 -12.35 -4.88
N GLY A 63 -0.07 -11.54 -4.70
CA GLY A 63 1.19 -11.66 -5.41
C GLY A 63 1.83 -13.03 -5.19
N SER A 64 1.75 -13.57 -3.97
CA SER A 64 2.24 -14.92 -3.66
C SER A 64 1.45 -16.01 -4.42
N LYS A 65 0.11 -15.91 -4.48
CA LYS A 65 -0.73 -16.89 -5.20
C LYS A 65 -0.51 -16.85 -6.71
N VAL A 66 -0.46 -15.64 -7.28
CA VAL A 66 -0.16 -15.43 -8.70
C VAL A 66 1.24 -15.93 -9.04
N GLY A 67 2.23 -15.61 -8.21
CA GLY A 67 3.61 -16.08 -8.38
C GLY A 67 3.72 -17.61 -8.37
N LEU A 68 2.98 -18.27 -7.46
CA LEU A 68 2.94 -19.74 -7.41
C LEU A 68 2.34 -20.33 -8.69
N LEU A 69 1.21 -19.80 -9.16
CA LEU A 69 0.55 -20.27 -10.38
C LEU A 69 1.42 -20.04 -11.63
N LEU A 70 2.08 -18.87 -11.73
CA LEU A 70 3.06 -18.58 -12.77
C LEU A 70 4.23 -19.57 -12.76
N GLY A 71 4.73 -19.92 -11.58
CA GLY A 71 5.78 -20.92 -11.41
C GLY A 71 5.35 -22.30 -11.89
N LYS A 72 4.14 -22.74 -11.51
CA LYS A 72 3.56 -24.02 -11.96
C LYS A 72 3.44 -24.08 -13.48
N ILE A 73 2.80 -23.10 -14.11
CA ILE A 73 2.60 -23.06 -15.58
C ILE A 73 3.95 -23.02 -16.31
N SER A 74 4.89 -22.19 -15.85
CA SER A 74 6.23 -22.10 -16.45
C SER A 74 6.99 -23.42 -16.38
N THR A 75 6.86 -24.15 -15.27
CA THR A 75 7.48 -25.47 -15.08
C THR A 75 6.89 -26.50 -16.05
N VAL A 76 5.56 -26.54 -16.21
CA VAL A 76 4.89 -27.43 -17.18
C VAL A 76 5.34 -27.14 -18.61
N ILE A 77 5.39 -25.86 -18.99
CA ILE A 77 5.89 -25.46 -20.32
C ILE A 77 7.34 -25.92 -20.52
N TYR A 78 8.19 -25.75 -19.50
CA TYR A 78 9.60 -26.17 -19.58
C TYR A 78 9.74 -27.68 -19.74
N LEU A 79 9.00 -28.47 -18.96
CA LEU A 79 9.01 -29.94 -19.04
C LEU A 79 8.51 -30.45 -20.40
N LYS A 80 7.48 -29.81 -20.97
CA LYS A 80 6.98 -30.13 -22.31
C LYS A 80 8.00 -29.84 -23.41
N LYS A 81 8.65 -28.69 -23.33
CA LYS A 81 9.76 -28.33 -24.23
C LYS A 81 10.90 -29.35 -24.16
N LEU A 82 11.25 -29.80 -22.95
CA LEU A 82 12.30 -30.81 -22.73
C LEU A 82 11.90 -32.18 -23.30
N SER A 83 10.63 -32.56 -23.18
CA SER A 83 10.11 -33.86 -23.63
C SER A 83 9.81 -33.91 -25.14
N MET A 84 10.04 -32.83 -25.90
CA MET A 84 9.71 -32.70 -27.33
C MET A 84 8.24 -33.01 -27.65
N LYS A 85 7.36 -32.94 -26.64
CA LYS A 85 5.90 -33.06 -26.80
C LYS A 85 5.34 -31.65 -26.94
N ASN A 86 5.05 -31.26 -28.18
CA ASN A 86 4.46 -29.94 -28.47
C ASN A 86 2.94 -29.91 -28.28
N ASP A 87 2.34 -30.99 -27.79
CA ASP A 87 0.91 -31.08 -27.64
C ASP A 87 0.41 -30.04 -26.62
N ARG A 88 -0.51 -29.18 -27.08
CA ARG A 88 -1.11 -28.05 -26.34
C ARG A 88 -0.14 -27.02 -25.74
N LEU A 89 1.11 -26.98 -26.21
CA LEU A 89 2.13 -26.05 -25.68
C LEU A 89 1.71 -24.57 -25.86
N SER A 90 1.02 -24.26 -26.95
CA SER A 90 0.44 -22.94 -27.21
C SER A 90 -0.64 -22.54 -26.20
N GLU A 91 -1.42 -23.47 -25.67
CA GLU A 91 -2.49 -23.18 -24.70
C GLU A 91 -1.90 -22.76 -23.36
N PHE A 92 -0.87 -23.48 -22.88
CA PHE A 92 -0.14 -23.09 -21.67
C PHE A 92 0.59 -21.74 -21.84
N GLN A 93 1.13 -21.46 -23.04
CA GLN A 93 1.75 -20.16 -23.33
C GLN A 93 0.72 -19.03 -23.33
N ASN A 94 -0.49 -19.27 -23.87
CA ASN A 94 -1.57 -18.30 -23.83
C ASN A 94 -2.04 -18.04 -22.39
N LEU A 95 -2.19 -19.07 -21.56
CA LEU A 95 -2.52 -18.93 -20.14
C LEU A 95 -1.44 -18.15 -19.37
N LEU A 96 -0.16 -18.38 -19.69
CA LEU A 96 0.95 -17.63 -19.11
C LEU A 96 0.86 -16.14 -19.47
N LEU A 97 0.59 -15.83 -20.73
CA LEU A 97 0.39 -14.45 -21.19
C LEU A 97 -0.83 -13.82 -20.51
N GLU A 98 -1.94 -14.54 -20.41
CA GLU A 98 -3.15 -14.05 -19.75
C GLU A 98 -2.90 -13.71 -18.27
N LEU A 99 -2.19 -14.56 -17.53
CA LEU A 99 -1.77 -14.27 -16.16
C LEU A 99 -0.80 -13.10 -16.05
N GLN A 100 0.12 -12.94 -17.00
CA GLN A 100 1.03 -11.80 -17.03
C GLN A 100 0.31 -10.48 -17.36
N THR A 101 -0.79 -10.55 -18.12
CA THR A 101 -1.65 -9.39 -18.38
C THR A 101 -2.58 -9.04 -17.23
N LEU A 102 -2.82 -9.96 -16.28
CA LEU A 102 -3.51 -9.69 -15.02
C LEU A 102 -2.62 -8.86 -14.08
N LYS A 103 -2.34 -7.63 -14.48
CA LYS A 103 -1.78 -6.60 -13.60
C LYS A 103 -2.90 -5.80 -12.96
N PHE A 104 -2.68 -5.34 -11.73
CA PHE A 104 -3.60 -4.46 -11.01
C PHE A 104 -3.99 -3.22 -11.84
N GLU A 105 -3.05 -2.70 -12.63
CA GLU A 105 -3.23 -1.56 -13.53
C GLU A 105 -4.27 -1.81 -14.64
N ALA A 106 -4.40 -3.05 -15.10
CA ALA A 106 -5.41 -3.44 -16.10
C ALA A 106 -6.79 -3.64 -15.48
N ILE A 107 -6.85 -3.87 -14.17
CA ILE A 107 -8.08 -4.06 -13.40
C ILE A 107 -8.58 -2.72 -12.85
N PHE A 108 -7.69 -1.75 -12.67
CA PHE A 108 -8.01 -0.51 -12.00
C PHE A 108 -7.45 0.73 -12.71
N THR A 109 -8.36 1.58 -13.20
CA THR A 109 -8.02 2.92 -13.71
C THR A 109 -8.26 4.00 -12.65
N PRO A 110 -7.43 5.07 -12.59
CA PRO A 110 -7.64 6.19 -11.67
C PRO A 110 -9.03 6.85 -11.79
N LYS A 111 -9.68 6.69 -12.95
CA LYS A 111 -11.05 7.16 -13.20
C LYS A 111 -12.09 6.39 -12.39
N GLN A 112 -11.96 5.06 -12.33
CA GLN A 112 -12.83 4.21 -11.51
C GLN A 112 -12.62 4.50 -10.02
N PHE A 113 -11.42 4.93 -9.60
CA PHE A 113 -11.15 5.33 -8.22
C PHE A 113 -12.00 6.56 -7.87
N LYS A 114 -11.86 7.64 -8.65
CA LYS A 114 -12.53 8.91 -8.39
C LYS A 114 -14.06 8.77 -8.39
N GLN A 115 -14.61 8.05 -9.37
CA GLN A 115 -16.05 7.84 -9.48
C GLN A 115 -16.63 7.07 -8.29
N PHE A 116 -15.85 6.16 -7.68
CA PHE A 116 -16.30 5.38 -6.52
C PHE A 116 -16.30 6.22 -5.24
N PHE A 117 -15.30 7.08 -5.05
CA PHE A 117 -15.19 7.95 -3.87
C PHE A 117 -16.07 9.20 -3.93
N GLU A 118 -16.53 9.61 -5.11
CA GLU A 118 -17.51 10.70 -5.25
C GLU A 118 -18.92 10.33 -4.73
N GLN A 119 -19.20 9.05 -4.48
CA GLN A 119 -20.54 8.56 -4.12
C GLN A 119 -20.76 8.27 -2.63
N GLU A 120 -19.70 8.22 -1.81
CA GLU A 120 -19.81 7.90 -0.39
C GLU A 120 -19.31 9.04 0.51
N GLU A 121 -20.14 9.46 1.48
CA GLU A 121 -19.79 10.50 2.47
C GLU A 121 -18.74 10.02 3.48
N ASN A 122 -18.60 8.71 3.70
CA ASN A 122 -17.64 8.12 4.62
C ASN A 122 -16.52 7.40 3.88
N LEU A 123 -15.35 8.04 3.84
CA LEU A 123 -14.14 7.56 3.17
C LEU A 123 -13.66 6.19 3.69
N GLU A 124 -13.86 5.90 4.97
CA GLU A 124 -13.34 4.69 5.60
C GLU A 124 -14.17 3.45 5.19
N ILE A 125 -15.49 3.58 5.18
CA ILE A 125 -16.42 2.55 4.71
C ILE A 125 -16.29 2.35 3.19
N ALA A 126 -16.12 3.43 2.45
CA ALA A 126 -15.90 3.38 1.01
C ALA A 126 -14.61 2.61 0.67
N LEU A 127 -13.51 2.86 1.40
CA LEU A 127 -12.24 2.15 1.25
C LEU A 127 -12.37 0.64 1.53
N GLU A 128 -13.11 0.25 2.57
CA GLU A 128 -13.31 -1.18 2.88
C GLU A 128 -14.12 -1.90 1.81
N LYS A 129 -15.26 -1.33 1.39
CA LYS A 129 -16.09 -1.89 0.32
C LYS A 129 -15.33 -1.97 -1.00
N PHE A 130 -14.55 -0.94 -1.29
CA PHE A 130 -13.71 -0.86 -2.46
C PHE A 130 -12.67 -1.99 -2.50
N ASN A 131 -11.94 -2.17 -1.39
CA ASN A 131 -10.96 -3.26 -1.24
C ASN A 131 -11.63 -4.64 -1.37
N CYS A 132 -12.83 -4.82 -0.83
CA CYS A 132 -13.59 -6.06 -0.95
C CYS A 132 -13.99 -6.35 -2.41
N THR A 133 -14.50 -5.35 -3.13
CA THR A 133 -14.93 -5.47 -4.53
C THR A 133 -13.76 -5.81 -5.46
N ILE A 134 -12.61 -5.17 -5.23
CA ILE A 134 -11.38 -5.46 -5.97
C ILE A 134 -10.95 -6.89 -5.70
N LYS A 135 -10.90 -7.29 -4.43
CA LYS A 135 -10.52 -8.64 -4.02
C LYS A 135 -11.39 -9.67 -4.73
N GLU A 136 -12.71 -9.51 -4.72
CA GLU A 136 -13.61 -10.44 -5.38
C GLU A 136 -13.40 -10.50 -6.90
N SER A 137 -13.33 -9.34 -7.57
CA SER A 137 -13.20 -9.27 -9.02
C SER A 137 -11.89 -9.90 -9.50
N PHE A 138 -10.79 -9.64 -8.79
CA PHE A 138 -9.49 -10.25 -9.05
C PHE A 138 -9.54 -11.75 -8.81
N MET A 139 -10.01 -12.18 -7.62
CA MET A 139 -10.01 -13.59 -7.24
C MET A 139 -10.90 -14.43 -8.16
N ARG A 140 -12.01 -13.89 -8.67
CA ARG A 140 -12.85 -14.59 -9.67
C ARG A 140 -12.08 -14.90 -10.95
N LYS A 141 -11.32 -13.91 -11.47
CA LYS A 141 -10.48 -14.14 -12.67
C LYS A 141 -9.35 -15.12 -12.37
N PHE A 142 -8.73 -15.00 -11.21
CA PHE A 142 -7.66 -15.90 -10.77
C PHE A 142 -8.15 -17.35 -10.69
N TYR A 143 -9.24 -17.62 -9.96
CA TYR A 143 -9.79 -18.98 -9.82
C TYR A 143 -10.27 -19.57 -11.15
N LYS A 144 -10.77 -18.73 -12.06
CA LYS A 144 -11.12 -19.19 -13.42
C LYS A 144 -9.90 -19.75 -14.14
N ILE A 145 -8.78 -19.02 -14.13
CA ILE A 145 -7.54 -19.45 -14.77
C ILE A 145 -6.93 -20.66 -14.07
N GLU A 146 -6.96 -20.69 -12.73
CA GLU A 146 -6.48 -21.84 -11.96
C GLU A 146 -7.26 -23.12 -12.32
N SER A 147 -8.59 -23.02 -12.41
CA SER A 147 -9.45 -24.14 -12.82
C SER A 147 -9.19 -24.58 -14.27
N GLU A 148 -8.96 -23.64 -15.20
CA GLU A 148 -8.58 -23.96 -16.59
C GLU A 148 -7.22 -24.68 -16.65
N PHE A 149 -6.25 -24.26 -15.82
CA PHE A 149 -4.94 -24.92 -15.74
C PHE A 149 -5.02 -26.34 -15.16
N GLU A 150 -5.79 -26.54 -14.08
CA GLU A 150 -5.98 -27.87 -13.48
C GLU A 150 -6.73 -28.82 -14.43
N GLY A 151 -7.75 -28.34 -15.13
CA GLY A 151 -8.47 -29.13 -16.12
C GLY A 151 -7.59 -29.59 -17.29
N LEU A 152 -6.60 -28.79 -17.70
CA LEU A 152 -5.62 -29.19 -18.71
C LEU A 152 -4.65 -30.26 -18.21
N LEU A 153 -4.28 -30.23 -16.93
CA LEU A 153 -3.42 -31.26 -16.32
C LEU A 153 -4.14 -32.61 -16.21
N GLU A 154 -5.39 -32.64 -15.75
CA GLU A 154 -6.17 -33.88 -15.59
C GLU A 154 -6.44 -34.58 -16.93
N GLN A 155 -6.65 -33.81 -18.00
CA GLN A 155 -6.83 -34.35 -19.35
C GLN A 155 -5.57 -35.01 -19.91
N GLU A 156 -4.37 -34.59 -19.46
CA GLU A 156 -3.12 -35.19 -19.88
C GLU A 156 -2.82 -36.50 -19.15
N GLU A 157 -3.21 -36.62 -17.88
CA GLU A 157 -3.11 -37.89 -17.13
C GLU A 157 -4.05 -38.96 -17.71
N SER A 158 -5.24 -38.56 -18.18
CA SER A 158 -6.21 -39.44 -18.85
C SER A 158 -5.73 -39.96 -20.21
N CYS A 159 -4.89 -39.18 -20.94
CA CYS A 159 -4.31 -39.60 -22.22
C CYS A 159 -3.08 -40.52 -22.11
N LEU A 160 -2.61 -40.82 -20.89
CA LEU A 160 -1.47 -41.70 -20.64
C LEU A 160 -1.85 -43.15 -20.26
N ILE A 161 -3.15 -43.47 -20.23
CA ILE A 161 -3.71 -44.83 -20.05
C ILE A 161 -4.23 -45.35 -21.39
#